data_AF-A0A3N0C0H3-F1
#
_entry.id   AF-A0A3N0C0H3-F1
#
_cell.length_a   1.000
_cell.length_b   1.000
_cell.length_c   1.000
_cell.angle_alpha   90.00
_cell.angle_beta   90.00
_cell.angle_gamma   90.00
#
_symmetry.space_group_name_H-M   'P 1'
#
loop_
_entity.id
_entity.type
_entity.pdbx_description
1 polymer ?
#
loop_
_entity_poly.entity_id
_entity_poly.type
_entity_poly.pdbx_seq_one_letter_code
_entity_poly.pdbx_strand_id
1 'polypeptide(L)'
;MKLLKAFPSHFVLLADYGDVPGIITENYAFTSLGKLNHDSIAHILLNFCITESIDTIIPLHSFEIEPIAKSAVLFSEYGIEVLLPHFELLNQYIDAEQNKNSELYIFVKGECVFSTNKDVPQNSATGLNGVFTLDNLLNYKLFTI
;
A
#
# COMPACT_ATOMS: atom_id res chain seq x y z
N MET A 1 -1.04 -11.02 -7.92
CA MET A 1 -2.40 -11.61 -7.80
C MET A 1 -2.94 -11.75 -6.37
N LYS A 2 -2.15 -11.69 -5.30
CA LYS A 2 -2.68 -11.80 -3.91
C LYS A 2 -3.47 -10.54 -3.49
N LEU A 3 -2.94 -9.34 -3.77
CA LEU A 3 -3.61 -8.06 -3.50
C LEU A 3 -4.98 -7.91 -4.18
N LEU A 4 -5.10 -8.32 -5.45
CA LEU A 4 -6.39 -8.32 -6.16
C LEU A 4 -7.46 -9.16 -5.47
N LYS A 5 -7.06 -10.26 -4.79
CA LYS A 5 -8.00 -11.11 -4.05
C LYS A 5 -8.47 -10.48 -2.73
N ALA A 6 -7.74 -9.50 -2.22
CA ALA A 6 -8.11 -8.80 -0.99
C ALA A 6 -9.25 -7.80 -1.21
N PHE A 7 -9.43 -7.34 -2.45
CA PHE A 7 -10.44 -6.34 -2.81
C PHE A 7 -11.35 -6.84 -3.96
N PRO A 8 -12.09 -7.94 -3.76
CA PRO A 8 -12.84 -8.59 -4.85
C PRO A 8 -14.01 -7.75 -5.39
N SER A 9 -14.50 -6.78 -4.61
CA SER A 9 -15.60 -5.88 -4.98
C SER A 9 -15.14 -4.50 -5.44
N HIS A 10 -13.83 -4.27 -5.59
CA HIS A 10 -13.27 -2.98 -5.98
C HIS A 10 -12.54 -3.11 -7.31
N PHE A 11 -12.56 -2.02 -8.07
CA PHE A 11 -11.69 -1.88 -9.22
C PHE A 11 -10.28 -1.50 -8.73
N VAL A 12 -9.28 -2.32 -9.06
CA VAL A 12 -7.91 -2.09 -8.61
C VAL A 12 -7.08 -1.53 -9.74
N LEU A 13 -6.57 -0.31 -9.57
CA LEU A 13 -5.65 0.29 -10.51
C LEU A 13 -4.21 0.04 -10.04
N LEU A 14 -3.44 -0.66 -10.87
CA LEU A 14 -2.04 -1.01 -10.65
C LEU A 14 -1.18 0.00 -11.40
N ALA A 15 -0.57 0.92 -10.65
CA ALA A 15 0.26 1.96 -11.21
C ALA A 15 1.75 1.63 -10.99
N ASP A 16 2.58 1.87 -12.00
CA ASP A 16 4.04 1.74 -11.92
C ASP A 16 4.73 2.87 -12.69
N TYR A 17 6.00 3.12 -12.41
CA TYR A 17 6.80 4.14 -13.05
C TYR A 17 7.41 3.63 -14.37
N GLY A 18 7.46 4.51 -15.38
CA GLY A 18 7.97 4.18 -16.71
C GLY A 18 6.92 3.56 -17.62
N ASP A 19 7.37 2.77 -18.60
CA ASP A 19 6.48 2.19 -19.60
C ASP A 19 5.75 0.97 -19.05
N VAL A 20 4.44 1.12 -18.85
CA VAL A 20 3.55 0.07 -18.35
C VAL A 20 2.63 -0.40 -19.49
N PRO A 21 2.44 -1.72 -19.69
CA PRO A 21 1.53 -2.21 -20.72
C PRO A 21 0.08 -1.78 -20.40
N GLY A 22 -0.62 -1.26 -21.42
CA GLY A 22 -2.02 -0.85 -21.32
C GLY A 22 -2.98 -2.03 -21.20
N ILE A 23 -2.97 -2.70 -20.06
CA ILE A 23 -3.85 -3.82 -19.74
C ILE A 23 -5.06 -3.28 -18.98
N ILE A 24 -6.25 -3.51 -19.52
CA ILE A 24 -7.53 -3.20 -18.86
C ILE A 24 -8.35 -4.49 -18.81
N THR A 25 -8.83 -4.84 -17.62
CA THR A 25 -9.72 -5.98 -17.37
C THR A 25 -10.96 -5.50 -16.64
N GLU A 26 -11.90 -6.42 -16.37
CA GLU A 26 -13.13 -6.09 -15.64
C GLU A 26 -12.88 -5.58 -14.21
N ASN A 27 -11.82 -6.06 -13.54
CA ASN A 27 -11.59 -5.80 -12.11
C ASN A 27 -10.27 -5.07 -11.81
N TYR A 28 -9.39 -4.93 -12.82
CA TYR A 28 -8.15 -4.17 -12.66
C TYR A 28 -7.66 -3.56 -13.97
N ALA A 29 -6.91 -2.47 -13.87
CA ALA A 29 -6.16 -1.91 -14.97
C ALA A 29 -4.71 -1.63 -14.56
N PHE A 30 -3.82 -1.61 -15.54
CA PHE A 30 -2.46 -1.14 -15.40
C PHE A 30 -2.34 0.26 -15.97
N THR A 31 -1.61 1.13 -15.26
CA THR A 31 -1.35 2.49 -15.73
C THR A 31 0.06 2.93 -15.38
N SER A 32 0.56 3.91 -16.13
CA SER A 32 1.86 4.49 -15.90
C SER A 32 1.73 5.76 -15.07
N LEU A 33 2.55 5.87 -14.02
CA LEU A 33 2.77 7.12 -13.27
C LEU A 33 3.73 8.08 -14.00
N GLY A 34 4.19 7.69 -15.19
CA GLY A 34 5.18 8.42 -15.97
C GLY A 34 6.59 8.27 -15.40
N LYS A 35 7.42 9.30 -15.59
CA LYS A 35 8.82 9.28 -15.17
C LYS A 35 8.94 9.40 -13.65
N LEU A 36 9.68 8.47 -13.04
CA LEU A 36 10.02 8.52 -11.62
C LEU A 36 10.73 9.83 -11.28
N ASN A 37 10.17 10.56 -10.32
CA ASN A 37 10.75 11.78 -9.77
C ASN A 37 10.64 11.74 -8.24
N HIS A 38 11.74 11.39 -7.58
CA HIS A 38 11.79 11.23 -6.13
C HIS A 38 11.44 12.50 -5.35
N ASP A 39 11.72 13.68 -5.91
CA ASP A 39 11.48 14.96 -5.24
C ASP A 39 9.99 15.33 -5.18
N SER A 40 9.13 14.65 -5.95
CA SER A 40 7.72 15.00 -6.09
C SER A 40 6.77 13.79 -6.05
N ILE A 41 7.21 12.65 -5.49
CA ILE A 41 6.41 11.42 -5.42
C ILE A 41 5.01 11.66 -4.85
N ALA A 42 4.93 12.27 -3.66
CA ALA A 42 3.64 12.47 -2.99
C ALA A 42 2.69 13.37 -3.81
N HIS A 43 3.21 14.40 -4.46
CA HIS A 43 2.43 15.30 -5.30
C HIS A 43 1.95 14.62 -6.59
N ILE A 44 2.82 13.85 -7.24
CA ILE A 44 2.48 13.08 -8.44
C ILE A 44 1.38 12.08 -8.13
N LEU A 45 1.55 11.30 -7.06
CA LEU A 45 0.57 10.29 -6.65
C LEU A 45 -0.75 10.91 -6.19
N LEU A 46 -0.71 12.03 -5.48
CA LEU A 46 -1.92 12.74 -5.08
C LEU A 46 -2.71 13.23 -6.30
N ASN A 47 -2.06 13.94 -7.23
CA ASN A 47 -2.71 14.42 -8.45
C ASN A 47 -3.26 13.27 -9.28
N PHE A 48 -2.53 12.16 -9.33
CA PHE A 48 -2.96 10.95 -10.00
C PHE A 48 -4.22 10.38 -9.35
N CYS A 49 -4.24 10.23 -8.02
CA CYS A 49 -5.41 9.75 -7.28
C CYS A 49 -6.64 10.65 -7.49
N ILE A 50 -6.45 11.97 -7.51
CA ILE A 50 -7.53 12.93 -7.78
C ILE A 50 -8.06 12.76 -9.21
N THR A 51 -7.17 12.67 -10.20
CA THR A 51 -7.54 12.58 -11.62
C THR A 51 -8.32 11.30 -11.91
N GLU A 52 -7.86 10.18 -11.35
CA GLU A 52 -8.48 8.87 -11.54
C GLU A 52 -9.58 8.56 -10.51
N SER A 53 -9.92 9.52 -9.63
CA SER A 53 -10.95 9.36 -8.58
C SER A 53 -10.72 8.15 -7.67
N ILE A 54 -9.47 7.98 -7.19
CA ILE A 54 -9.04 6.88 -6.33
C ILE A 54 -9.43 7.16 -4.88
N ASP A 55 -10.21 6.27 -4.27
CA ASP A 55 -10.60 6.39 -2.86
C ASP A 55 -9.53 5.89 -1.87
N THR A 56 -8.60 5.05 -2.33
CA THR A 56 -7.61 4.39 -1.46
C THR A 56 -6.31 4.10 -2.21
N ILE A 57 -5.18 4.45 -1.60
CA ILE A 57 -3.84 4.20 -2.13
C ILE A 57 -3.06 3.23 -1.24
N ILE A 58 -2.40 2.27 -1.89
CA ILE A 58 -1.47 1.32 -1.28
C ILE A 58 -0.10 1.51 -1.92
N PRO A 59 0.82 2.23 -1.28
CA PRO A 59 2.17 2.36 -1.78
C PRO A 59 2.96 1.08 -1.53
N LEU A 60 3.73 0.66 -2.53
CA LEU A 60 4.47 -0.59 -2.51
C LEU A 60 5.96 -0.36 -2.65
N HIS A 61 6.43 0.70 -3.32
CA HIS A 61 7.87 0.93 -3.37
C HIS A 61 8.37 1.55 -2.07
N SER A 62 9.52 1.10 -1.60
CA SER A 62 10.14 1.61 -0.37
C SER A 62 10.32 3.14 -0.37
N PHE A 63 10.65 3.72 -1.53
CA PHE A 63 10.82 5.16 -1.70
C PHE A 63 9.51 5.96 -1.67
N GLU A 64 8.34 5.32 -1.82
CA GLU A 64 7.02 5.96 -1.77
C GLU A 64 6.51 6.10 -0.33
N ILE A 65 6.92 5.16 0.54
CA ILE A 65 6.36 4.98 1.88
C ILE A 65 6.50 6.25 2.72
N GLU A 66 7.72 6.78 2.84
CA GLU A 66 7.98 7.95 3.69
C GLU A 66 7.30 9.24 3.16
N PRO A 67 7.43 9.62 1.87
CA PRO A 67 6.76 10.80 1.33
C PRO A 67 5.23 10.77 1.47
N ILE A 68 4.62 9.60 1.24
CA ILE A 68 3.16 9.45 1.30
C ILE A 68 2.69 9.44 2.76
N ALA A 69 3.38 8.72 3.66
CA ALA A 69 3.05 8.73 5.08
C ALA A 69 3.10 10.15 5.67
N LYS A 70 4.11 10.95 5.31
CA LYS A 70 4.20 12.37 5.70
C LYS A 70 3.04 13.21 5.16
N SER A 71 2.56 12.88 3.96
CA SER A 71 1.51 13.62 3.27
C SER A 71 0.11 13.05 3.51
N ALA A 72 -0.05 12.01 4.33
CA ALA A 72 -1.31 11.26 4.48
C ALA A 72 -2.49 12.15 4.91
N VAL A 73 -2.22 13.20 5.69
CA VAL A 73 -3.23 14.21 6.06
C VAL A 73 -3.77 14.92 4.81
N LEU A 74 -2.89 15.34 3.91
CA LEU A 74 -3.27 16.00 2.66
C LEU A 74 -4.11 15.06 1.77
N PHE A 75 -3.72 13.79 1.63
CA PHE A 75 -4.52 12.80 0.91
C PHE A 75 -5.93 12.67 1.51
N SER A 76 -6.02 12.65 2.84
CA SER A 76 -7.28 12.55 3.57
C SER A 76 -8.19 13.77 3.34
N GLU A 77 -7.63 14.97 3.14
CA GLU A 77 -8.41 16.18 2.79
C GLU A 77 -9.13 16.05 1.44
N TYR A 78 -8.59 15.24 0.52
CA TYR A 78 -9.21 14.93 -0.77
C TYR A 78 -10.06 13.65 -0.73
N GLY A 79 -10.27 13.06 0.46
CA GLY A 79 -11.04 11.83 0.62
C GLY A 79 -10.28 10.56 0.21
N ILE A 80 -8.96 10.63 0.05
CA ILE A 80 -8.12 9.49 -0.35
C ILE A 80 -7.54 8.86 0.90
N GLU A 81 -7.88 7.60 1.15
CA GLU A 81 -7.36 6.85 2.29
C GLU A 81 -5.96 6.28 1.98
N VAL A 82 -4.97 6.60 2.82
CA VAL A 82 -3.62 6.06 2.70
C VAL A 82 -3.50 4.82 3.58
N LEU A 83 -3.28 3.66 2.96
CA LEU A 83 -3.04 2.40 3.67
C LEU A 83 -1.58 2.29 4.12
N LEU A 84 -1.21 3.10 5.10
CA LEU A 84 0.08 3.06 5.81
C LEU A 84 -0.10 3.34 7.31
N PRO A 85 0.82 2.85 8.16
CA PRO A 85 0.92 3.30 9.54
C PRO A 85 1.14 4.80 9.63
N HIS A 86 0.80 5.36 10.79
CA HIS A 86 1.13 6.76 11.10
C HIS A 86 2.63 7.02 10.94
N PHE A 87 2.99 8.16 10.36
CA PHE A 87 4.39 8.51 10.04
C PHE A 87 5.34 8.34 11.24
N GLU A 88 4.90 8.72 12.44
CA GLU A 88 5.71 8.61 13.68
C GLU A 88 6.06 7.16 14.06
N LEU A 89 5.24 6.19 13.65
CA LEU A 89 5.44 4.77 13.94
C LEU A 89 6.07 4.02 12.76
N LEU A 90 6.23 4.67 11.60
CA LEU A 90 6.60 4.04 10.34
C LEU A 90 7.93 3.27 10.43
N ASN A 91 8.92 3.84 11.11
CA ASN A 91 10.24 3.25 11.31
C ASN A 91 10.22 1.91 12.07
N GLN A 92 9.15 1.60 12.80
CA GLN A 92 8.99 0.32 13.50
C GLN A 92 8.62 -0.82 12.54
N TYR A 93 8.00 -0.46 11.41
CA TYR A 93 7.47 -1.41 10.42
C TYR A 93 8.36 -1.54 9.19
N ILE A 94 9.23 -0.57 8.90
CA ILE A 94 10.20 -0.70 7.81
C ILE A 94 11.26 -1.73 8.21
N ASP A 95 11.50 -2.72 7.35
CA ASP A 95 12.58 -3.68 7.50
C ASP A 95 13.49 -3.67 6.27
N ALA A 96 14.79 -3.82 6.47
CA ALA A 96 15.77 -3.92 5.40
C ALA A 96 15.80 -5.33 4.78
N GLU A 97 15.41 -6.36 5.54
CA GLU A 97 15.46 -7.76 5.11
C GLU A 97 14.07 -8.29 4.75
N GLN A 98 13.61 -7.94 3.55
CA GLN A 98 12.33 -8.45 3.06
C GLN A 98 12.42 -9.90 2.58
N ASN A 99 11.69 -10.77 3.27
CA ASN A 99 11.49 -12.15 2.85
C ASN A 99 10.53 -12.21 1.65
N LYS A 100 11.06 -12.42 0.45
CA LYS A 100 10.31 -12.46 -0.83
C LYS A 100 9.20 -13.52 -0.91
N ASN A 101 9.13 -14.46 0.04
CA ASN A 101 8.12 -15.52 0.11
C ASN A 101 7.17 -15.41 1.31
N SER A 102 7.12 -14.23 1.94
CA SER A 102 6.30 -14.03 3.12
C SER A 102 4.81 -14.03 2.85
N GLU A 103 4.08 -14.47 3.87
CA GLU A 103 2.65 -14.32 3.98
C GLU A 103 2.27 -12.84 4.00
N LEU A 104 1.18 -12.48 3.32
CA LEU A 104 0.68 -11.12 3.26
C LEU A 104 -0.52 -10.97 4.19
N TYR A 105 -0.51 -9.89 4.95
CA TYR A 105 -1.57 -9.47 5.86
C TYR A 105 -1.95 -8.04 5.50
N ILE A 106 -3.22 -7.80 5.21
CA ILE A 106 -3.72 -6.47 4.84
C ILE A 106 -4.64 -6.01 5.96
N PHE A 107 -4.28 -4.88 6.55
CA PHE A 107 -5.06 -4.25 7.60
C PHE A 107 -5.64 -2.93 7.09
N VAL A 108 -6.92 -2.72 7.37
CA VAL A 108 -7.62 -1.46 7.11
C VAL A 108 -8.23 -1.00 8.43
N LYS A 109 -7.80 0.16 8.94
CA LYS A 109 -8.27 0.72 10.23
C LYS A 109 -8.17 -0.27 11.41
N GLY A 110 -7.15 -1.12 11.40
CA GLY A 110 -6.89 -2.15 12.40
C GLY A 110 -7.65 -3.46 12.21
N GLU A 111 -8.51 -3.57 11.20
CA GLU A 111 -9.18 -4.83 10.85
C GLU A 111 -8.39 -5.57 9.78
N CYS A 112 -8.16 -6.88 9.97
CA CYS A 112 -7.52 -7.71 8.95
C CYS A 112 -8.54 -8.04 7.86
N VAL A 113 -8.43 -7.39 6.71
CA VAL A 113 -9.33 -7.60 5.56
C VAL A 113 -8.89 -8.79 4.70
N PHE A 114 -7.60 -9.13 4.74
CA PHE A 114 -7.06 -10.24 3.99
C PHE A 114 -5.80 -10.78 4.66
N SER A 115 -5.67 -12.10 4.68
CA SER A 115 -4.45 -12.79 5.06
C SER A 115 -4.25 -14.01 4.16
N THR A 116 -3.00 -14.27 3.78
CA THR A 116 -2.67 -15.55 3.12
C THR A 116 -2.59 -16.72 4.11
N ASN A 117 -2.43 -16.45 5.39
CA ASN A 117 -2.47 -17.43 6.47
C ASN A 117 -3.81 -17.39 7.21
N LYS A 118 -4.34 -18.55 7.59
CA LYS A 118 -5.59 -18.64 8.35
C LYS A 118 -5.42 -18.21 9.80
N ASP A 119 -4.22 -18.33 10.35
CA ASP A 119 -3.90 -17.94 11.71
C ASP A 119 -3.30 -16.53 11.72
N VAL A 120 -4.15 -15.52 11.92
CA VAL A 120 -3.71 -14.13 12.08
C VAL A 120 -3.18 -13.97 13.51
N PRO A 121 -1.89 -13.62 13.70
CA PRO A 121 -1.34 -13.39 15.04
C PRO A 121 -2.14 -12.30 15.76
N GLN A 122 -2.66 -12.61 16.95
CA GLN A 122 -3.47 -11.70 17.78
C GLN A 122 -2.69 -10.52 18.38
N ASN A 123 -1.39 -10.37 18.06
CA ASN A 123 -0.60 -9.24 18.52
C ASN A 123 -1.21 -7.95 17.96
N SER A 124 -1.89 -7.24 18.86
CA SER A 124 -2.60 -5.97 18.74
C SER A 124 -2.55 -5.32 17.35
N ALA A 125 -3.46 -5.76 16.47
CA ALA A 125 -3.75 -5.11 15.19
C ALA A 125 -4.35 -3.69 15.34
N THR A 126 -4.53 -3.20 16.57
CA THR A 126 -5.11 -1.90 16.87
C THR A 126 -4.29 -0.79 16.23
N GLY A 127 -4.86 -0.16 15.19
CA GLY A 127 -4.25 0.95 14.48
C GLY A 127 -3.32 0.58 13.32
N LEU A 128 -3.22 -0.71 12.96
CA LEU A 128 -2.50 -1.10 11.75
C LEU A 128 -3.30 -0.71 10.50
N ASN A 129 -2.61 -0.12 9.53
CA ASN A 129 -3.18 0.25 8.23
C ASN A 129 -2.11 0.01 7.17
N GLY A 130 -2.41 -0.79 6.15
CA GLY A 130 -1.43 -1.15 5.11
C GLY A 130 -1.26 -2.64 4.87
N VAL A 131 -0.27 -2.95 4.04
CA VAL A 131 0.11 -4.31 3.66
C VAL A 131 1.36 -4.69 4.42
N PHE A 132 1.30 -5.80 5.13
CA PHE A 132 2.36 -6.28 6.01
C PHE A 132 2.75 -7.72 5.70
N THR A 133 3.98 -8.03 6.07
CA THR A 133 4.54 -9.37 6.20
C THR A 133 5.01 -9.58 7.63
N LEU A 134 5.24 -10.82 8.03
CA LEU A 134 5.87 -11.12 9.32
C LEU A 134 7.38 -11.29 9.17
N ASP A 135 8.14 -10.75 10.13
CA ASP A 135 9.55 -11.07 10.31
C ASP A 135 9.74 -12.43 11.02
N ASN A 136 10.99 -12.84 11.22
CA ASN A 136 11.32 -14.10 11.91
C ASN A 136 10.87 -14.13 13.39
N LEU A 137 10.56 -12.97 13.96
CA LEU A 137 10.11 -12.80 15.35
C LEU A 137 8.58 -12.60 15.43
N LEU A 138 7.86 -12.78 14.31
CA LEU A 138 6.41 -12.58 14.20
C LEU A 138 5.94 -11.14 14.44
N ASN A 139 6.79 -10.14 14.16
CA ASN A 139 6.38 -8.75 14.10
C ASN A 139 5.90 -8.38 12.70
N TYR A 140 4.87 -7.54 12.61
CA TYR A 140 4.42 -6.98 11.34
C TYR A 140 5.46 -6.00 10.79
N LYS A 141 5.81 -6.15 9.52
CA LYS A 141 6.69 -5.29 8.73
C LYS A 141 5.99 -4.89 7.44
N LEU A 142 6.17 -3.66 6.98
CA LEU A 142 5.58 -3.19 5.74
C LEU A 142 6.12 -3.98 4.55
N PHE A 143 5.20 -4.46 3.73
CA PHE A 143 5.55 -5.10 2.47
C PHE A 143 5.92 -4.03 1.45
N THR A 144 7.13 -4.12 0.87
CA THR A 144 7.56 -3.23 -0.21
C THR A 144 8.28 -3.98 -1.33
N ILE A 145 8.33 -3.44 -2.56
CA ILE A 145 8.92 -4.09 -3.74
C ILE A 145 10.16 -3.37 -4.26
#